data_AF-A0A2D4HWN1-F1
#
_entry.id   AF-A0A2D4HWN1-F1
#
_cell.length_a   1.000
_cell.length_b   1.000
_cell.length_c   1.000
_cell.angle_alpha   90.00
_cell.angle_beta   90.00
_cell.angle_gamma   90.00
#
_symmetry.space_group_name_H-M   'P 1'
#
loop_
_entity.id
_entity.type
_entity.pdbx_description
1 polymer ?
#
loop_
_entity_poly.entity_id
_entity_poly.type
_entity_poly.pdbx_seq_one_letter_code
_entity_poly.pdbx_strand_id
1 'polypeptide(L)'
;MKPNLNAIAEYNKKEELYLKRVAELDEITNERDKFREAFEDLRKKRLNEFMAGFNVITNKLKENYQMLTLGGDAELELVDSLDPFSEGIMFSVRPPKKSWKKIFNLSGGEKTLSSLALVFALHHYKPTPLYFMDEIDAA
;
A
#
# COMPACT_ATOMS: atom_id res chain seq x y z
N MET A 1 37.95 -58.99 -16.33
CA MET A 1 37.86 -57.51 -16.38
C MET A 1 39.02 -56.93 -15.59
N LYS A 2 39.86 -56.09 -16.19
CA LYS A 2 40.89 -55.36 -15.44
C LYS A 2 40.23 -54.15 -14.77
N PRO A 3 40.35 -53.96 -13.44
CA PRO A 3 39.79 -52.80 -12.77
C PRO A 3 40.42 -51.51 -13.30
N ASN A 4 39.60 -50.53 -13.65
CA ASN A 4 40.05 -49.23 -14.14
C ASN A 4 40.34 -48.29 -12.98
N LEU A 5 41.60 -48.22 -12.56
CA LEU A 5 42.05 -47.41 -11.43
C LEU A 5 41.89 -45.89 -11.67
N ASN A 6 41.81 -45.44 -12.92
CA ASN A 6 41.57 -44.03 -13.26
C ASN A 6 40.15 -43.56 -12.91
N ALA A 7 39.20 -44.49 -12.80
CA ALA A 7 37.82 -44.16 -12.45
C ALA A 7 37.70 -43.57 -11.03
N ILE A 8 38.56 -43.99 -10.10
CA ILE A 8 38.60 -43.47 -8.73
C ILE A 8 39.11 -42.02 -8.72
N ALA A 9 40.17 -41.74 -9.48
CA ALA A 9 40.71 -40.39 -9.60
C ALA A 9 39.72 -39.42 -10.27
N GLU A 10 39.01 -39.87 -11.31
CA GLU A 10 37.94 -39.09 -11.95
C GLU A 10 36.75 -38.83 -11.01
N TYR A 11 36.38 -39.83 -10.21
CA TYR A 11 35.34 -39.69 -9.21
C TYR A 11 35.71 -38.63 -8.17
N ASN A 12 36.90 -38.71 -7.56
CA ASN A 12 37.35 -37.75 -6.55
C ASN A 12 37.36 -36.32 -7.09
N LYS A 13 37.80 -36.13 -8.35
CA LYS A 13 37.80 -34.81 -9.00
C LYS A 13 36.39 -34.27 -9.23
N LYS A 14 35.42 -35.14 -9.59
CA LYS A 14 34.02 -34.75 -9.74
C LYS A 14 33.36 -34.47 -8.40
N GLU A 15 33.70 -35.24 -7.36
CA GLU A 15 33.22 -35.04 -6.00
C GLU A 15 33.69 -33.68 -5.44
N GLU A 16 34.98 -33.34 -5.60
CA GLU A 16 35.50 -32.05 -5.18
C GLU A 16 34.81 -30.88 -5.91
N LEU A 17 34.62 -31.00 -7.22
CA LEU A 17 33.88 -30.01 -8.00
C LEU A 17 32.42 -29.90 -7.55
N TYR A 18 31.77 -31.04 -7.28
CA TYR A 18 30.39 -31.08 -6.80
C TYR A 18 30.26 -30.37 -5.45
N LEU A 19 31.12 -30.70 -4.47
CA LEU A 19 31.12 -30.08 -3.15
C LEU A 19 31.33 -28.56 -3.24
N LYS A 20 32.23 -28.11 -4.13
CA LYS A 20 32.42 -26.68 -4.39
C LYS A 20 31.15 -26.01 -4.94
N ARG A 21 30.48 -26.64 -5.90
CA ARG A 21 29.23 -26.11 -6.49
C ARG A 21 28.07 -26.11 -5.50
N VAL A 22 27.99 -27.10 -4.62
CA VAL A 22 27.00 -27.13 -3.54
C VAL A 22 27.24 -25.98 -2.58
N ALA A 23 28.48 -25.74 -2.17
CA ALA A 23 28.81 -24.60 -1.30
C ALA A 23 28.46 -23.25 -1.95
N GLU A 24 28.77 -23.06 -3.23
CA GLU A 24 28.38 -21.85 -4.00
C GLU A 24 26.86 -21.69 -4.07
N LEU A 25 26.12 -22.78 -4.28
CA LEU A 25 24.66 -22.77 -4.33
C LEU A 25 24.05 -22.42 -2.97
N ASP A 26 24.57 -22.99 -1.89
CA ASP A 26 24.10 -22.74 -0.53
C ASP A 26 24.34 -21.27 -0.13
N GLU A 27 25.48 -20.69 -0.51
CA GLU A 27 25.80 -19.28 -0.27
C GLU A 27 24.80 -18.36 -0.99
N ILE A 28 24.59 -18.57 -2.30
CA ILE A 28 23.63 -17.79 -3.10
C ILE A 28 22.20 -17.96 -2.57
N THR A 29 21.84 -19.17 -2.15
CA THR A 29 20.51 -19.47 -1.60
C THR A 29 20.30 -18.70 -0.28
N ASN A 30 21.30 -18.69 0.60
CA ASN A 30 21.25 -17.93 1.85
C ASN A 30 21.16 -16.42 1.61
N GLU A 31 21.89 -15.88 0.63
CA GLU A 31 21.77 -14.46 0.27
C GLU A 31 20.38 -14.13 -0.26
N ARG A 32 19.85 -14.95 -1.18
CA ARG A 32 18.49 -14.79 -1.71
C ARG A 32 17.46 -14.77 -0.58
N ASP A 33 17.58 -15.68 0.38
CA ASP A 33 16.62 -15.80 1.46
C ASP A 33 16.68 -14.60 2.42
N LYS A 34 17.88 -14.05 2.68
CA LYS A 34 18.05 -12.79 3.41
C LYS A 34 17.38 -11.61 2.69
N PHE A 35 17.58 -11.48 1.38
CA PHE A 35 16.92 -10.43 0.60
C PHE A 35 15.40 -10.58 0.58
N ARG A 36 14.91 -11.83 0.51
CA ARG A 36 13.48 -12.12 0.57
C ARG A 36 12.87 -11.74 1.91
N GLU A 37 13.54 -12.05 3.02
CA GLU A 37 13.09 -11.67 4.36
C GLU A 37 13.03 -10.14 4.51
N ALA A 38 14.10 -9.44 4.12
CA ALA A 38 14.14 -7.98 4.15
C ALA A 38 13.03 -7.35 3.27
N PHE A 39 12.74 -7.94 2.11
CA PHE A 39 11.65 -7.51 1.25
C PHE A 39 10.28 -7.66 1.94
N GLU A 40 10.02 -8.81 2.56
CA GLU A 40 8.76 -9.06 3.27
C GLU A 40 8.58 -8.11 4.47
N ASP A 41 9.66 -7.80 5.18
CA ASP A 41 9.63 -6.85 6.30
C ASP A 41 9.32 -5.43 5.83
N LEU A 42 9.95 -4.99 4.73
CA LEU A 42 9.64 -3.69 4.11
C LEU A 42 8.20 -3.64 3.61
N ARG A 43 7.70 -4.73 3.02
CA ARG A 43 6.30 -4.84 2.57
C ARG A 43 5.32 -4.70 3.73
N LYS A 44 5.56 -5.40 4.85
CA LYS A 44 4.75 -5.29 6.07
C LYS A 44 4.81 -3.89 6.65
N LYS A 45 6.00 -3.29 6.75
CA LYS A 45 6.18 -1.93 7.26
C LYS A 45 5.40 -0.92 6.43
N ARG A 46 5.50 -1.00 5.10
CA ARG A 46 4.74 -0.15 4.17
C ARG A 46 3.23 -0.27 4.40
N LEU A 47 2.72 -1.50 4.52
CA LEU A 47 1.30 -1.75 4.77
C LEU A 47 0.83 -1.16 6.10
N ASN A 48 1.60 -1.39 7.17
CA ASN A 48 1.25 -0.91 8.51
C ASN A 48 1.22 0.63 8.57
N GLU A 49 2.24 1.29 8.01
CA GLU A 49 2.29 2.75 7.97
C GLU A 49 1.16 3.34 7.12
N PHE A 50 0.86 2.71 5.97
CA PHE A 50 -0.25 3.12 5.11
C PHE A 50 -1.58 2.99 5.83
N MET A 51 -1.88 1.83 6.45
CA MET A 51 -3.16 1.59 7.13
C MET A 51 -3.33 2.49 8.35
N ALA A 52 -2.25 2.74 9.10
CA ALA A 52 -2.29 3.68 10.22
C ALA A 52 -2.69 5.09 9.76
N GLY A 53 -2.05 5.60 8.70
CA GLY A 53 -2.39 6.90 8.12
C GLY A 53 -3.78 6.93 7.50
N PHE A 54 -4.15 5.90 6.74
CA PHE A 54 -5.44 5.76 6.09
C PHE A 54 -6.59 5.85 7.10
N ASN A 55 -6.50 5.10 8.21
CA ASN A 55 -7.52 5.12 9.26
C ASN A 55 -7.67 6.51 9.91
N VAL A 56 -6.57 7.21 10.15
CA VAL A 56 -6.61 8.58 10.70
C VAL A 56 -7.29 9.54 9.71
N ILE A 57 -6.92 9.48 8.43
CA ILE A 57 -7.50 10.33 7.38
C ILE A 57 -8.99 10.03 7.21
N THR A 58 -9.40 8.77 7.19
CA THR A 58 -10.82 8.37 7.05
C THR A 58 -11.66 8.89 8.20
N ASN A 59 -11.18 8.77 9.44
CA ASN A 59 -11.88 9.30 10.61
C ASN A 59 -12.01 10.83 10.55
N LYS A 60 -10.92 11.53 10.19
CA LYS A 60 -10.93 12.99 10.09
C LYS A 60 -11.78 13.51 8.94
N LEU A 61 -11.82 12.79 7.82
CA LEU A 61 -12.71 13.09 6.71
C LEU A 61 -14.16 13.06 7.15
N LYS A 62 -14.56 12.02 7.87
CA LYS A 62 -15.93 11.87 8.39
C LYS A 62 -16.30 13.03 9.33
N GLU A 63 -15.43 13.35 10.28
CA GLU A 63 -15.62 14.48 11.21
C GLU A 63 -15.74 15.82 10.46
N ASN A 64 -14.79 16.10 9.55
CA ASN A 64 -14.77 17.35 8.80
C ASN A 64 -15.98 17.48 7.87
N TYR A 65 -16.38 16.39 7.21
CA TYR A 65 -17.55 16.39 6.34
C TYR A 65 -18.79 16.71 7.16
N GLN A 66 -19.05 15.98 8.25
CA GLN A 66 -20.19 16.20 9.13
C GLN A 66 -20.25 17.63 9.68
N MET A 67 -19.10 18.20 10.01
CA MET A 67 -18.99 19.59 10.47
C MET A 67 -19.35 20.60 9.37
N LEU A 68 -18.89 20.37 8.14
CA LEU A 68 -19.14 21.25 6.99
C LEU A 68 -20.60 21.18 6.49
N THR A 69 -21.18 19.98 6.42
CA THR A 69 -22.55 19.77 5.91
C THR A 69 -23.63 19.84 7.00
N LEU A 70 -23.24 19.97 8.28
CA LEU A 70 -24.13 19.91 9.44
C LEU A 70 -25.01 18.64 9.44
N GLY A 71 -24.43 17.52 9.01
CA GLY A 71 -25.10 16.22 8.86
C GLY A 71 -24.60 15.41 7.66
N GLY A 72 -25.09 14.19 7.46
CA GLY A 72 -24.55 13.30 6.43
C GLY A 72 -23.35 12.49 6.90
N ASP A 73 -22.63 11.87 5.97
CA ASP A 73 -21.51 10.97 6.26
C ASP A 73 -20.54 10.91 5.07
N ALA A 74 -19.28 10.58 5.33
CA ALA A 74 -18.24 10.44 4.32
C ALA A 74 -17.31 9.30 4.70
N GLU A 75 -16.90 8.51 3.70
CA GLU A 75 -16.11 7.30 3.93
C GLU A 75 -15.12 7.05 2.79
N LEU A 76 -13.92 6.60 3.17
CA LEU A 76 -12.90 6.11 2.26
C LEU A 76 -12.76 4.61 2.49
N GLU A 77 -12.92 3.84 1.43
CA GLU A 77 -12.82 2.38 1.44
C GLU A 77 -11.73 1.93 0.48
N LEU A 78 -11.02 0.86 0.83
CA LEU A 78 -10.11 0.20 -0.10
C LEU A 78 -10.92 -0.60 -1.11
N VAL A 79 -10.60 -0.49 -2.39
CA VAL A 79 -11.28 -1.28 -3.43
C VAL A 79 -10.93 -2.77 -3.25
N ASP A 80 -9.66 -3.04 -2.98
CA ASP A 80 -9.17 -4.36 -2.59
C ASP A 80 -8.66 -4.32 -1.14
N SER A 81 -9.33 -5.06 -0.27
CA SER A 81 -8.97 -5.18 1.15
C SER A 81 -7.74 -6.07 1.40
N LEU A 82 -7.37 -6.93 0.45
CA LEU A 82 -6.22 -7.83 0.53
C LEU A 82 -4.92 -7.12 0.10
N ASP A 83 -5.02 -6.24 -0.90
CA ASP A 83 -3.90 -5.41 -1.36
C ASP A 83 -4.33 -3.94 -1.58
N PRO A 84 -4.09 -3.04 -0.62
CA PRO A 84 -4.47 -1.63 -0.77
C PRO A 84 -3.73 -0.90 -1.91
N PHE A 85 -2.72 -1.51 -2.50
CA PHE A 85 -1.89 -0.91 -3.55
C PHE A 85 -2.30 -1.33 -4.97
N SER A 86 -3.25 -2.25 -5.14
CA SER A 86 -3.63 -2.82 -6.44
C SER A 86 -4.67 -1.97 -7.18
N GLU A 87 -5.82 -1.72 -6.54
CA GLU A 87 -7.01 -1.12 -7.17
C GLU A 87 -7.35 0.29 -6.64
N GLY A 88 -6.63 0.76 -5.62
CA GLY A 88 -6.77 2.10 -5.06
C GLY A 88 -7.90 2.26 -4.04
N ILE A 89 -8.42 3.49 -3.93
CA ILE A 89 -9.33 3.91 -2.86
C ILE A 89 -10.64 4.42 -3.48
N MET A 90 -11.76 4.01 -2.90
CA MET A 90 -13.10 4.49 -3.24
C MET A 90 -13.53 5.57 -2.24
N PHE A 91 -13.92 6.73 -2.77
CA PHE A 91 -14.49 7.81 -1.97
C PHE A 91 -16.00 7.90 -2.18
N SER A 92 -16.73 7.64 -1.10
CA SER A 92 -18.19 7.67 -1.04
C SER A 92 -18.66 8.67 0.00
N VAL A 93 -19.75 9.38 -0.30
CA VAL A 93 -20.40 10.29 0.64
C VAL A 93 -21.90 10.05 0.67
N ARG A 94 -22.49 10.37 1.82
CA ARG A 94 -23.92 10.37 2.06
C ARG A 94 -24.32 11.77 2.49
N PRO A 95 -24.81 12.62 1.56
CA PRO A 95 -25.34 13.93 1.91
C PRO A 95 -26.50 13.80 2.90
N PRO A 96 -26.81 14.84 3.69
CA PRO A 96 -27.90 14.79 4.66
C PRO A 96 -29.23 14.41 3.96
N LYS A 97 -29.91 13.41 4.52
CA LYS A 97 -31.19 12.86 4.00
C LYS A 97 -31.11 12.23 2.60
N LYS A 98 -29.93 11.90 2.09
CA LYS A 98 -29.73 11.18 0.81
C LYS A 98 -29.06 9.81 1.02
N SER A 99 -29.03 9.00 -0.03
CA SER A 99 -28.30 7.73 -0.06
C SER A 99 -26.80 7.93 -0.32
N TRP A 100 -26.01 6.88 -0.04
CA TRP A 100 -24.59 6.83 -0.39
C TRP A 100 -24.38 6.95 -1.89
N LYS A 101 -23.42 7.78 -2.28
CA LYS A 101 -23.01 7.99 -3.67
C LYS A 101 -21.50 8.09 -3.76
N LYS A 102 -20.95 7.52 -4.84
CA LYS A 102 -19.54 7.72 -5.22
C LYS A 102 -19.33 9.17 -5.63
N ILE A 103 -18.12 9.71 -5.38
CA ILE A 103 -17.79 11.11 -5.68
C ILE A 103 -18.14 11.52 -7.12
N PHE A 104 -17.91 10.66 -8.11
CA PHE A 104 -18.19 10.95 -9.53
C PHE A 104 -19.67 11.24 -9.82
N ASN A 105 -20.58 10.69 -9.02
CA ASN A 105 -22.04 10.80 -9.19
C ASN A 105 -22.68 11.91 -8.33
N LEU A 106 -21.88 12.76 -7.71
CA LEU A 106 -22.33 13.91 -6.91
C LEU A 106 -22.59 15.16 -7.79
N SER A 107 -23.40 16.09 -7.29
CA SER A 107 -23.54 17.42 -7.90
C SER A 107 -22.25 18.24 -7.79
N GLY A 108 -22.12 19.32 -8.57
CA GLY A 108 -20.94 20.21 -8.53
C GLY A 108 -20.60 20.67 -7.12
N GLY A 109 -21.53 21.34 -6.43
CA GLY A 109 -21.33 21.77 -5.05
C GLY A 109 -21.07 20.63 -4.05
N GLU A 110 -21.70 19.47 -4.22
CA GLU A 110 -21.42 18.29 -3.38
C GLU A 110 -19.99 17.77 -3.59
N LYS A 111 -19.47 17.78 -4.83
CA LYS A 111 -18.08 17.42 -5.14
C LYS A 111 -17.10 18.40 -4.51
N THR A 112 -17.36 19.69 -4.60
CA THR A 112 -16.48 20.73 -4.04
C THR A 112 -16.37 20.58 -2.53
N LEU A 113 -17.50 20.44 -1.84
CA LEU A 113 -17.53 20.30 -0.39
C LEU A 113 -16.88 18.99 0.09
N SER A 114 -17.14 17.88 -0.61
CA SER A 114 -16.53 16.58 -0.30
C SER A 114 -15.01 16.61 -0.51
N SER A 115 -14.54 17.30 -1.56
CA SER A 115 -13.11 17.48 -1.84
C SER A 115 -12.44 18.35 -0.77
N LEU A 116 -13.10 19.43 -0.35
CA LEU A 116 -12.59 20.31 0.70
C LEU A 116 -12.48 19.59 2.05
N ALA A 117 -13.47 18.76 2.40
CA ALA A 117 -13.42 17.92 3.60
C ALA A 117 -12.19 16.97 3.59
N LEU A 118 -11.88 16.39 2.43
CA LEU A 118 -10.70 15.54 2.26
C LEU A 118 -9.39 16.34 2.40
N VAL A 119 -9.30 17.53 1.79
CA VAL A 119 -8.12 18.40 1.93
C VAL A 119 -7.89 18.77 3.40
N PHE A 120 -8.93 19.09 4.15
CA PHE A 120 -8.81 19.36 5.58
C PHE A 120 -8.42 18.13 6.40
N ALA A 121 -8.91 16.93 6.03
CA ALA A 121 -8.50 15.69 6.69
C ALA A 121 -7.01 15.40 6.47
N LEU A 122 -6.52 15.61 5.24
CA LEU A 122 -5.10 15.50 4.89
C LEU A 122 -4.26 16.54 5.62
N HIS A 123 -4.75 17.79 5.74
CA HIS A 123 -4.09 18.83 6.50
C HIS A 123 -3.95 18.47 7.98
N HIS A 124 -4.99 17.87 8.57
CA HIS A 124 -4.95 17.42 9.96
C HIS A 124 -3.91 16.30 10.15
N TYR A 125 -3.82 15.36 9.21
CA TYR A 125 -2.86 14.28 9.27
C TYR A 125 -1.41 14.77 9.09
N LYS A 126 -1.19 15.69 8.15
CA LYS A 126 0.12 16.29 7.89
C LYS A 126 -0.02 17.80 7.66
N PRO A 127 0.14 18.62 8.71
CA PRO A 127 -0.04 20.05 8.60
C PRO A 127 1.02 20.65 7.68
N THR A 128 0.56 21.37 6.66
CA THR A 128 1.40 22.12 5.73
C THR A 128 1.25 23.61 6.06
N PRO A 129 2.34 24.41 6.09
CA PRO A 129 2.29 25.78 6.56
C PRO A 129 1.46 26.74 5.68
N LEU A 130 1.12 26.36 4.45
CA LEU A 130 0.42 27.21 3.49
C LEU A 130 -0.43 26.38 2.52
N TYR A 131 -1.67 26.82 2.28
CA TYR A 131 -2.55 26.29 1.24
C TYR A 131 -3.05 27.46 0.38
N PHE A 132 -3.01 27.27 -0.94
CA PHE A 132 -3.66 28.15 -1.89
C PHE A 132 -4.85 27.39 -2.47
N MET A 133 -6.03 28.02 -2.40
CA MET A 133 -7.27 27.49 -2.98
C MET A 133 -7.80 28.55 -3.93
N ASP A 134 -8.07 28.16 -5.17
CA ASP A 134 -8.61 29.04 -6.21
C ASP A 134 -9.99 28.54 -6.64
N GLU A 135 -10.89 29.46 -6.96
CA GLU A 135 -12.26 29.21 -7.46
C GLU A 135 -13.11 28.18 -6.67
N ILE A 136 -12.92 28.12 -5.34
CA ILE A 136 -13.66 27.17 -4.46
C ILE A 136 -15.16 27.45 -4.32
N ASP A 137 -15.62 28.64 -4.73
CA ASP A 137 -17.01 29.10 -4.67
C ASP A 137 -17.74 29.10 -6.02
N ALA A 138 -17.07 28.72 -7.12
CA ALA A 138 -17.59 28.81 -8.48
C ALA A 138 -18.52 27.65 -8.92
N ALA A 139 -19.08 26.87 -7.99
CA ALA A 139 -19.82 25.62 -8.26
C ALA A 139 -21.29 25.62 -7.84
#